data_AF-A0AAQ3NFP8-F1
#
_entry.id   AF-A0AAQ3NFP8-F1
#
_cell.length_a   1.000
_cell.length_b   1.000
_cell.length_c   1.000
_cell.angle_alpha   90.00
_cell.angle_beta   90.00
_cell.angle_gamma   90.00
#
_symmetry.space_group_name_H-M   'P 1'
#
loop_
_entity.id
_entity.type
_entity.pdbx_description
1 polymer ?
#
loop_
_entity_poly.entity_id
_entity_poly.type
_entity_poly.pdbx_seq_one_letter_code
_entity_poly.pdbx_strand_id
1 'polypeptide(L)'
;MRNVQKFPRINVWDPYRRLGISPDASEEEIWGSRNFLLQQYAGHERSEESIEAAFEKLLMASFIQRRKTKINLKSKLKKKVEESPPWVKNLLNFVELPPPEIILRRLFLFAFMGGWSIMNSAETGPAFQVCFEFLFFSLSFSVWCIPKCIF
;
A
#
# COMPACT_ATOMS: atom_id res chain seq x y z
N MET A 1 -47.16 14.99 -7.44
CA MET A 1 -45.84 15.34 -8.00
C MET A 1 -44.86 15.45 -6.85
N ARG A 2 -43.86 14.55 -6.75
CA ARG A 2 -42.82 14.64 -5.72
C ARG A 2 -41.99 15.90 -6.02
N ASN A 3 -41.99 16.87 -5.11
CA ASN A 3 -41.24 18.11 -5.30
C ASN A 3 -39.77 17.81 -5.01
N VAL A 4 -39.02 17.52 -6.06
CA VAL A 4 -37.60 17.18 -5.96
C VAL A 4 -36.83 18.44 -5.59
N GLN A 5 -36.21 18.44 -4.42
CA GLN A 5 -35.42 19.57 -3.94
C GLN A 5 -34.22 19.78 -4.88
N LYS A 6 -33.99 21.02 -5.31
CA LYS A 6 -32.88 21.37 -6.19
C LYS A 6 -31.79 22.07 -5.38
N PHE A 7 -30.55 21.63 -5.56
CA PHE A 7 -29.43 22.22 -4.83
C PHE A 7 -29.15 23.65 -5.31
N PRO A 8 -29.17 24.65 -4.41
CA PRO A 8 -29.02 26.05 -4.82
C PRO A 8 -27.59 26.43 -5.19
N ARG A 9 -26.57 25.73 -4.67
CA ARG A 9 -25.14 26.08 -4.82
C ARG A 9 -24.43 25.36 -5.98
N ILE A 10 -25.15 24.94 -7.01
CA ILE A 10 -24.59 24.22 -8.17
C ILE A 10 -23.46 25.02 -8.87
N ASN A 11 -23.60 26.35 -8.97
CA ASN A 11 -22.68 27.21 -9.73
C ASN A 11 -21.51 27.79 -8.89
N VAL A 12 -21.42 27.47 -7.60
CA VAL A 12 -20.38 28.04 -6.72
C VAL A 12 -19.04 27.37 -7.03
N TRP A 13 -18.04 28.11 -7.51
CA TRP A 13 -16.75 27.52 -7.93
C TRP A 13 -15.97 26.85 -6.79
N ASP A 14 -15.93 27.50 -5.62
CA ASP A 14 -15.19 27.05 -4.46
C ASP A 14 -15.84 25.80 -3.81
N PRO A 15 -15.14 24.65 -3.73
CA PRO A 15 -15.71 23.41 -3.21
C PRO A 15 -16.11 23.49 -1.73
N TYR A 16 -15.40 24.27 -0.91
CA TYR A 16 -15.73 24.44 0.52
C TYR A 16 -17.06 25.17 0.67
N ARG A 17 -17.21 26.32 -0.01
CA ARG A 17 -18.47 27.08 -0.04
C ARG A 17 -19.60 26.31 -0.70
N ARG A 18 -19.30 25.44 -1.67
CA ARG A 18 -20.30 24.57 -2.31
C ARG A 18 -20.87 23.58 -1.29
N LEU A 19 -20.02 22.85 -0.57
CA LEU A 19 -20.45 21.92 0.48
C LEU A 19 -21.00 22.65 1.73
N GLY A 20 -20.67 23.94 1.91
CA GLY A 20 -21.12 24.72 3.06
C GLY A 20 -20.28 24.49 4.31
N ILE A 21 -19.01 24.18 4.12
CA ILE A 21 -18.03 23.91 5.18
C ILE A 21 -16.95 24.99 5.20
N SER A 22 -16.24 25.08 6.32
CA SER A 22 -15.11 25.98 6.47
C SER A 22 -13.88 25.49 5.68
N PRO A 23 -12.97 26.36 5.20
CA PRO A 23 -11.75 25.95 4.50
C PRO A 23 -10.78 25.10 5.35
N ASP A 24 -10.87 25.23 6.67
CA ASP A 24 -10.10 24.50 7.69
C ASP A 24 -10.87 23.30 8.27
N ALA A 25 -12.00 22.93 7.67
CA ALA A 25 -12.81 21.80 8.11
C ALA A 25 -12.03 20.47 8.09
N SER A 26 -12.34 19.60 9.06
CA SER A 26 -11.73 18.28 9.16
C SER A 26 -12.23 17.33 8.07
N GLU A 27 -11.50 16.22 7.82
CA GLU A 27 -11.93 15.24 6.81
C GLU A 27 -13.33 14.69 7.14
N GLU A 28 -13.60 14.44 8.42
CA GLU A 28 -14.88 13.94 8.92
C GLU A 28 -16.05 14.91 8.62
N GLU A 29 -15.82 16.22 8.76
CA GLU A 29 -16.83 17.22 8.43
C GLU A 29 -17.11 17.28 6.93
N ILE A 30 -16.09 17.10 6.09
CA ILE A 30 -16.25 17.01 4.63
C ILE A 30 -17.13 15.80 4.28
N TRP A 31 -16.83 14.63 4.84
CA TRP A 31 -17.61 13.40 4.63
C TRP A 31 -19.05 13.53 5.16
N GLY A 32 -19.23 14.09 6.35
CA GLY A 32 -20.53 14.32 6.96
C GLY A 32 -21.40 15.27 6.12
N SER A 33 -20.81 16.35 5.64
CA SER A 33 -21.51 17.34 4.79
C SER A 33 -21.95 16.76 3.46
N ARG A 34 -21.08 15.97 2.80
CA ARG A 34 -21.43 15.24 1.57
C ARG A 34 -22.61 14.31 1.82
N ASN A 35 -22.56 13.50 2.88
CA ASN A 35 -23.59 12.51 3.18
C ASN A 35 -24.96 13.18 3.46
N PHE A 36 -24.95 14.26 4.24
CA PHE A 36 -26.14 15.06 4.52
C PHE A 36 -26.75 15.65 3.25
N LEU A 37 -25.93 16.27 2.38
CA LEU A 37 -26.40 16.89 1.15
C LEU A 37 -26.92 15.87 0.13
N LEU A 38 -26.26 14.72 -0.03
CA LEU A 38 -26.74 13.68 -0.93
C LEU A 38 -28.06 13.08 -0.46
N GLN A 39 -28.23 12.90 0.85
CA GLN A 39 -29.50 12.43 1.40
C GLN A 39 -30.62 13.46 1.20
N GLN A 40 -30.32 14.75 1.37
CA GLN A 40 -31.30 15.83 1.22
C GLN A 40 -31.73 16.05 -0.24
N TYR A 41 -30.81 15.93 -1.20
CA TYR A 41 -31.04 16.19 -2.62
C TYR A 41 -31.15 14.90 -3.45
N ALA A 42 -31.42 13.76 -2.78
CA ALA A 42 -31.61 12.47 -3.41
C ALA A 42 -32.70 12.53 -4.49
N GLY A 43 -32.35 12.10 -5.71
CA GLY A 43 -33.25 12.05 -6.85
C GLY A 43 -33.16 13.24 -7.80
N HIS A 44 -32.28 14.22 -7.56
CA HIS A 44 -31.93 15.25 -8.55
C HIS A 44 -30.49 15.06 -9.03
N GLU A 45 -30.31 14.31 -10.11
CA GLU A 45 -29.01 13.94 -10.70
C GLU A 45 -28.01 15.10 -10.75
N ARG A 46 -28.38 16.23 -11.36
CA ARG A 46 -27.49 17.40 -11.48
C ARG A 46 -27.08 18.04 -10.16
N SER A 47 -27.88 17.85 -9.11
CA SER A 47 -27.55 18.33 -7.75
C SER A 47 -26.51 17.41 -7.14
N GLU A 48 -26.75 16.09 -7.22
CA GLU A 48 -25.83 15.05 -6.74
C GLU A 48 -24.47 15.17 -7.41
N GLU A 49 -24.43 15.25 -8.74
CA GLU A 49 -23.20 15.46 -9.53
C GLU A 49 -22.40 16.67 -9.03
N SER A 50 -23.08 17.78 -8.74
CA SER A 50 -22.41 19.01 -8.30
C SER A 50 -21.79 18.89 -6.90
N ILE A 51 -22.42 18.11 -6.02
CA ILE A 51 -21.97 17.82 -4.65
C ILE A 51 -20.77 16.88 -4.73
N GLU A 52 -20.85 15.81 -5.51
CA GLU A 52 -19.77 14.86 -5.70
C GLU A 52 -18.56 15.49 -6.37
N ALA A 53 -18.74 16.31 -7.40
CA ALA A 53 -17.65 17.04 -8.03
C ALA A 53 -16.95 18.01 -7.05
N ALA A 54 -17.66 18.57 -6.07
CA ALA A 54 -17.05 19.39 -5.01
C ALA A 54 -16.17 18.53 -4.10
N PHE A 55 -16.70 17.39 -3.69
CA PHE A 55 -16.05 16.44 -2.81
C PHE A 55 -14.79 15.83 -3.45
N GLU A 56 -14.86 15.42 -4.72
CA GLU A 56 -13.70 14.89 -5.46
C GLU A 56 -12.56 15.90 -5.56
N LYS A 57 -12.85 17.19 -5.76
CA LYS A 57 -11.82 18.23 -5.77
C LYS A 57 -11.09 18.33 -4.43
N LEU A 58 -11.82 18.26 -3.32
CA LEU A 58 -11.22 18.26 -1.97
C LEU A 58 -10.41 16.99 -1.73
N LEU A 59 -10.94 15.83 -2.14
CA LEU A 59 -10.25 14.55 -2.05
C LEU A 59 -8.93 14.56 -2.84
N MET A 60 -8.96 15.08 -4.07
CA MET A 60 -7.76 15.19 -4.89
C MET A 60 -6.76 16.18 -4.30
N ALA A 61 -7.22 17.30 -3.74
CA ALA A 61 -6.35 18.26 -3.06
C ALA A 61 -5.58 17.62 -1.89
N SER A 62 -6.27 16.84 -1.05
CA SER A 62 -5.63 16.15 0.10
C SER A 62 -4.61 15.10 -0.37
N PHE A 63 -4.93 14.33 -1.42
CA PHE A 63 -3.98 13.38 -2.02
C PHE A 63 -2.76 14.07 -2.63
N ILE A 64 -2.96 15.18 -3.34
CA ILE A 64 -1.86 15.97 -3.92
C ILE A 64 -0.96 16.50 -2.81
N GLN A 65 -1.53 17.01 -1.73
CA GLN A 65 -0.77 17.50 -0.59
C GLN A 65 0.09 16.39 0.03
N ARG A 66 -0.50 15.21 0.29
CA ARG A 66 0.23 14.03 0.80
C ARG A 66 1.29 13.51 -0.18
N ARG A 67 1.05 13.57 -1.49
CA ARG A 67 2.05 13.19 -2.52
C ARG A 67 3.21 14.17 -2.56
N LYS A 68 2.94 15.48 -2.58
CA LYS A 68 3.96 16.54 -2.64
C LYS A 68 4.92 16.46 -1.46
N THR A 69 4.42 16.22 -0.24
CA THR A 69 5.26 16.10 0.96
C THR A 69 6.16 14.86 0.90
N LYS A 70 5.63 13.69 0.49
CA LYS A 70 6.43 12.46 0.31
C LYS A 70 7.54 12.64 -0.74
N ILE A 71 7.25 13.31 -1.86
CA ILE A 71 8.23 13.56 -2.93
C ILE A 71 9.31 14.55 -2.48
N ASN A 72 8.93 15.59 -1.72
CA ASN A 72 9.90 16.51 -1.13
C ASN A 72 10.83 15.77 -0.15
N LEU A 73 10.30 14.91 0.71
CA LEU A 73 11.12 14.09 1.61
C LEU A 73 12.08 13.18 0.86
N LYS A 74 11.62 12.44 -0.17
CA LYS A 74 12.48 11.55 -0.97
C LYS A 74 13.61 12.33 -1.69
N SER A 75 13.29 13.48 -2.27
CA SER A 75 14.29 14.32 -2.96
C SER A 75 15.26 14.98 -1.99
N LYS A 76 14.81 15.42 -0.81
CA LYS A 76 15.69 15.91 0.28
C LYS A 76 16.59 14.81 0.81
N LEU A 77 16.10 13.58 0.94
CA LEU A 77 16.89 12.42 1.33
C LEU A 77 17.96 12.10 0.28
N LYS A 78 17.59 12.10 -1.01
CA LYS A 78 18.54 11.87 -2.11
C LYS A 78 19.67 12.90 -2.12
N LYS A 79 19.33 14.19 -1.93
CA LYS A 79 20.33 15.26 -1.80
C LYS A 79 21.25 15.06 -0.60
N LYS A 80 20.69 14.74 0.57
CA LYS A 80 21.49 14.42 1.77
C LYS A 80 22.43 13.25 1.53
N VAL A 81 21.98 12.18 0.88
CA VAL A 81 22.80 11.01 0.53
C VAL A 81 23.95 11.38 -0.42
N GLU A 82 23.69 12.25 -1.39
CA GLU A 82 24.70 12.70 -2.35
C GLU A 82 25.74 13.65 -1.72
N GLU A 83 25.31 14.48 -0.76
CA GLU A 83 26.19 15.32 0.08
C GLU A 83 26.79 14.57 1.29
N SER A 84 26.39 13.33 1.54
CA SER A 84 26.83 12.60 2.74
C SER A 84 28.35 12.32 2.73
N PRO A 85 28.97 12.28 3.93
CA PRO A 85 30.39 11.96 4.07
C PRO A 85 30.79 10.63 3.40
N PRO A 86 32.08 10.45 3.03
CA PRO A 86 32.57 9.29 2.31
C PRO A 86 32.20 7.94 2.94
N TRP A 87 32.14 7.88 4.28
CA TRP A 87 31.81 6.66 5.00
C TRP A 87 30.35 6.20 4.80
N VAL A 88 29.39 7.12 4.62
CA VAL A 88 27.97 6.79 4.37
C VAL A 88 27.80 6.24 2.95
N LYS A 89 28.52 6.83 1.99
CA LYS A 89 28.55 6.35 0.60
C LYS A 89 29.16 4.95 0.54
N ASN A 90 30.22 4.70 1.28
CA ASN A 90 30.81 3.36 1.40
C ASN A 90 29.86 2.35 2.05
N LEU A 91 29.06 2.74 3.05
CA LEU A 91 28.04 1.86 3.63
C LEU A 91 26.90 1.55 2.66
N LEU A 92 26.44 2.54 1.90
CA LEU A 92 25.41 2.36 0.86
C LEU A 92 25.92 1.53 -0.32
N ASN A 93 27.19 1.65 -0.68
CA ASN A 93 27.83 0.77 -1.67
C ASN A 93 28.07 -0.63 -1.11
N PHE A 94 28.32 -0.78 0.19
CA PHE A 94 28.39 -2.10 0.82
C PHE A 94 27.02 -2.79 0.88
N VAL A 95 25.95 -1.98 0.90
CA VAL A 95 24.55 -2.38 0.71
C VAL A 95 24.11 -2.04 -0.73
N GLU A 96 24.98 -2.26 -1.73
CA GLU A 96 24.52 -2.34 -3.11
C GLU A 96 23.58 -3.55 -3.20
N LEU A 97 22.29 -3.26 -3.09
CA LEU A 97 21.24 -4.24 -3.17
C LEU A 97 21.39 -4.96 -4.53
N PRO A 98 21.57 -6.28 -4.55
CA PRO A 98 21.64 -7.03 -5.81
C PRO A 98 20.36 -6.79 -6.63
N PRO A 99 20.39 -7.06 -7.95
CA PRO A 99 19.29 -6.73 -8.86
C PRO A 99 17.91 -7.06 -8.28
N PRO A 100 16.94 -6.12 -8.30
CA PRO A 100 15.66 -6.26 -7.61
C PRO A 100 14.86 -7.49 -8.07
N GLU A 101 15.13 -7.97 -9.29
CA GLU A 101 14.60 -9.23 -9.83
C GLU A 101 14.90 -10.45 -8.95
N ILE A 102 16.12 -10.56 -8.41
CA ILE A 102 16.54 -11.70 -7.59
C ILE A 102 15.94 -11.60 -6.20
N ILE A 103 15.90 -10.38 -5.65
CA ILE A 103 15.32 -10.09 -4.34
C ILE A 103 13.82 -10.37 -4.35
N LEU A 104 13.09 -9.91 -5.38
CA LEU A 104 11.65 -10.12 -5.51
C LEU A 104 11.30 -11.59 -5.71
N ARG A 105 12.07 -12.34 -6.51
CA ARG A 105 11.88 -13.80 -6.66
C ARG A 105 12.03 -14.53 -5.33
N ARG A 106 13.05 -14.19 -4.53
CA ARG A 106 13.27 -14.79 -3.21
C ARG A 106 12.17 -14.40 -2.23
N LEU A 107 11.82 -13.12 -2.15
CA LEU A 107 10.72 -12.64 -1.31
C LEU A 107 9.40 -13.31 -1.66
N PHE A 108 9.10 -13.45 -2.95
CA PHE A 108 7.90 -14.14 -3.41
C PHE A 108 7.92 -15.60 -2.98
N LEU A 109 9.02 -16.33 -3.20
CA LEU A 109 9.14 -17.72 -2.75
C LEU A 109 8.97 -17.87 -1.23
N PHE A 110 9.57 -17.01 -0.43
CA PHE A 110 9.44 -17.06 1.04
C PHE A 110 8.03 -16.66 1.51
N ALA A 111 7.41 -15.66 0.89
CA ALA A 111 6.04 -15.27 1.19
C ALA A 111 5.05 -16.37 0.78
N PHE A 112 5.29 -17.01 -0.36
CA PHE A 112 4.46 -18.12 -0.85
C PHE A 112 4.62 -19.36 0.03
N MET A 113 5.85 -19.76 0.36
CA MET A 113 6.13 -20.86 1.29
C MET A 113 5.59 -20.58 2.70
N GLY A 114 5.75 -19.36 3.21
CA GLY A 114 5.24 -18.96 4.53
C GLY A 114 3.71 -18.91 4.57
N GLY A 115 3.08 -18.32 3.55
CA GLY A 115 1.62 -18.28 3.43
C GLY A 115 1.03 -19.68 3.21
N TRP A 116 1.66 -20.50 2.38
CA TRP A 116 1.28 -21.89 2.15
C TRP A 116 1.39 -22.74 3.42
N SER A 117 2.44 -22.52 4.20
CA SER A 117 2.61 -23.16 5.51
C SER A 117 1.45 -22.81 6.43
N ILE A 118 1.08 -21.53 6.55
CA ILE A 118 0.01 -21.10 7.47
C ILE A 118 -1.36 -21.66 7.04
N MET A 119 -1.64 -21.73 5.73
CA MET A 119 -2.90 -22.26 5.22
C MET A 119 -3.03 -23.79 5.34
N ASN A 120 -1.93 -24.54 5.24
CA ASN A 120 -1.94 -26.02 5.40
C ASN A 120 -1.65 -26.49 6.84
N SER A 121 -1.23 -25.59 7.74
CA SER A 121 -1.03 -25.88 9.17
C SER A 121 -2.33 -26.13 9.94
N ALA A 122 -3.50 -25.88 9.37
CA ALA A 122 -4.78 -26.15 10.03
C ALA A 122 -5.22 -27.63 9.96
N GLU A 123 -4.65 -28.46 9.07
CA GLU A 123 -5.07 -29.86 8.91
C GLU A 123 -3.93 -30.90 9.01
N THR A 124 -2.67 -30.47 9.15
CA THR A 124 -1.53 -31.39 9.07
C THR A 124 -1.01 -31.78 10.45
N GLY A 125 -1.49 -32.92 10.96
CA GLY A 125 -1.02 -33.56 12.19
C GLY A 125 0.46 -34.02 12.16
N PRO A 126 0.95 -34.61 13.26
CA PRO A 126 2.38 -34.83 13.59
C PRO A 126 3.16 -35.78 12.65
N ALA A 127 2.58 -36.24 11.54
CA ALA A 127 3.16 -37.24 10.65
C ALA A 127 4.10 -36.67 9.56
N PHE A 128 3.96 -35.39 9.18
CA PHE A 128 4.78 -34.81 8.10
C PHE A 128 6.10 -34.17 8.55
N GLN A 129 6.30 -34.00 9.87
CA GLN A 129 7.60 -33.61 10.43
C GLN A 129 8.64 -34.73 10.24
N VAL A 130 8.21 -35.99 10.31
CA VAL A 130 9.07 -37.17 10.17
C VAL A 130 9.42 -37.47 8.69
N CYS A 131 8.50 -37.19 7.75
CA CYS A 131 8.74 -37.42 6.32
C CYS A 131 9.76 -36.45 5.69
N PHE A 132 9.78 -35.18 6.13
CA PHE A 132 10.77 -34.22 5.64
C PHE A 132 12.18 -34.51 6.17
N GLU A 133 12.31 -34.98 7.42
CA GLU A 133 13.60 -35.43 7.97
C GLU A 133 14.11 -36.69 7.26
N PHE A 134 13.26 -37.64 6.90
CA PHE A 134 13.66 -38.84 6.16
C PHE A 134 14.19 -38.53 4.75
N LEU A 135 13.56 -37.59 4.04
CA LEU A 135 14.02 -37.18 2.70
C LEU A 135 15.34 -36.41 2.77
N PHE A 136 15.51 -35.56 3.80
CA PHE A 136 16.73 -34.77 4.01
C PHE A 136 17.91 -35.62 4.53
N PHE A 137 17.63 -36.64 5.34
CA PHE A 137 18.62 -37.60 5.83
C PHE A 137 19.10 -38.54 4.72
N SER A 138 18.20 -38.98 3.84
CA SER A 138 18.55 -39.82 2.68
C SER A 138 19.44 -39.10 1.66
N LEU A 139 19.19 -37.81 1.42
CA LEU A 139 20.06 -36.98 0.54
C LEU A 139 21.43 -36.67 1.16
N SER A 140 21.55 -36.61 2.49
CA SER A 140 22.85 -36.43 3.17
C SER A 140 23.66 -37.73 3.24
N PHE A 141 23.02 -38.90 3.30
CA PHE A 141 23.72 -40.19 3.39
C PHE A 141 24.40 -40.60 2.06
N SER A 142 23.82 -40.25 0.91
CA SER A 142 24.45 -40.51 -0.40
C SER A 142 25.71 -39.66 -0.67
N VAL A 143 25.90 -38.54 0.01
CA VAL A 143 27.09 -37.68 -0.18
C VAL A 143 28.24 -38.06 0.76
N TRP A 144 27.96 -38.78 1.86
CA TRP A 144 28.97 -39.17 2.86
C TRP A 144 29.32 -40.67 2.87
N CYS A 145 28.84 -41.44 1.90
CA CYS A 145 29.21 -42.84 1.67
C CYS A 145 29.69 -43.08 0.22
N ILE A 146 30.59 -42.22 -0.28
CA ILE A 146 31.47 -42.58 -1.39
C ILE A 146 32.85 -42.82 -0.77
N PRO A 147 33.30 -44.07 -0.65
CA PRO A 147 34.49 -44.42 0.10
C PRO A 147 35.72 -43.78 -0.53
N LYS A 148 36.61 -43.24 0.31
CA LYS A 148 38.03 -43.16 0.02
C LYS A 148 38.57 -44.59 -0.10
N CYS A 149 38.37 -45.18 -1.28
CA CYS A 149 39.13 -46.30 -1.80
C CYS A 149 39.74 -45.80 -3.11
N ILE A 150 40.84 -45.05 -3.02
CA ILE A 150 41.92 -44.90 -4.00
C ILE A 150 43.00 -44.05 -3.31
N PHE A 151 44.16 -44.70 -3.16
CA PHE A 151 45.36 -44.37 -2.38
C PHE A 151 45.31 -44.59 -0.87
#